data_AF-A0A971ZW48-F1
#
_entry.id   AF-A0A971ZW48-F1
#
_cell.length_a   1.000
_cell.length_b   1.000
_cell.length_c   1.000
_cell.angle_alpha   90.00
_cell.angle_beta   90.00
_cell.angle_gamma   90.00
#
_symmetry.space_group_name_H-M   'P 1'
#
loop_
_entity.id
_entity.type
_entity.pdbx_description
1 polymer ?
#
loop_
_entity_poly.entity_id
_entity_poly.type
_entity_poly.pdbx_seq_one_letter_code
_entity_poly.pdbx_strand_id
1 'polypeptide(L)'
;MKTKRAVTAATGPAGRYLDLVSARIRAIRADLPQLTAMGEAMAAPMLAGGRFFVPAIAKFWPSEISGRAGGFMGMNHDPHQKPSKKNDVAYIALPRPGAWNPREDAALMRLMRSKAQVFVNGRPEELEAMGPSCRVAGFTGGAPADAGLYGTESRRPLAELRPFDQYVRGWMALGEMIGACTRHGRMPAIYMSVWLEGALARNASLVEHHNLSEPWTAPFLHRDVYIPPLAPGYCGGSFLDIAEGHLGTLQGQVPLLAKAGRWMAEARRNGRRVWVVAVGHSYPKILEIPDKGDYPVEWGYSFSDLRKAIPRDLADGDVAVHMGYAPVNVPVIERLLKRGVRLVHTSPYGRPATLTDHKNLLWLDLPWRPADASVDVPGYGVRILPMSSTCHTMAYFALMAEMAEAMGWT
;
A
#
# COMPACT_ATOMS: atom_id res chain seq x y z
N MET A 1 47.08 11.32 19.08
CA MET A 1 46.12 10.33 18.55
C MET A 1 45.04 11.08 17.78
N LYS A 2 45.13 11.13 16.44
CA LYS A 2 44.20 11.90 15.60
C LYS A 2 42.94 11.07 15.37
N THR A 3 41.81 11.51 15.91
CA THR A 3 40.48 10.99 15.61
C THR A 3 40.17 11.24 14.13
N LYS A 4 40.19 10.17 13.33
CA LYS A 4 39.61 10.18 11.99
C LYS A 4 38.11 10.42 12.13
N ARG A 5 37.68 11.65 11.83
CA ARG A 5 36.29 11.94 11.50
C ARG A 5 35.92 11.00 10.35
N ALA A 6 35.01 10.05 10.59
CA ALA A 6 34.42 9.27 9.53
C ALA A 6 33.76 10.25 8.55
N VAL A 7 34.28 10.29 7.32
CA VAL A 7 33.59 10.94 6.22
C VAL A 7 32.33 10.11 6.02
N THR A 8 31.19 10.58 6.51
CA THR A 8 29.88 10.06 6.14
C THR A 8 29.80 10.20 4.63
N ALA A 9 29.95 9.09 3.90
CA ALA A 9 29.68 9.06 2.47
C ALA A 9 28.30 9.69 2.25
N ALA A 10 28.21 10.64 1.33
CA ALA A 10 26.92 11.23 0.99
C ALA A 10 25.93 10.10 0.69
N THR A 11 24.83 10.05 1.43
CA THR A 11 23.76 9.07 1.22
C THR A 11 23.32 9.16 -0.24
N GLY A 12 23.44 8.06 -0.98
CA GLY A 12 22.98 7.97 -2.37
C GLY A 12 21.49 8.28 -2.51
N PRO A 13 20.97 8.43 -3.74
CA PRO A 13 19.56 8.74 -4.01
C PRO A 13 18.55 7.90 -3.22
N ALA A 14 18.73 6.59 -3.16
CA ALA A 14 17.87 5.71 -2.37
C ALA A 14 17.93 6.07 -0.89
N GLY A 15 19.13 6.30 -0.34
CA GLY A 15 19.31 6.73 1.04
C GLY A 15 18.55 8.03 1.34
N ARG A 16 18.69 9.05 0.48
CA ARG A 16 17.95 10.31 0.63
C ARG A 16 16.44 10.10 0.62
N TYR A 17 15.92 9.27 -0.29
CA TYR A 17 14.49 8.98 -0.33
C TYR A 17 14.02 8.26 0.93
N LEU A 18 14.77 7.25 1.40
CA LEU A 18 14.44 6.51 2.61
C LEU A 18 14.53 7.40 3.88
N ASP A 19 15.39 8.40 3.89
CA ASP A 19 15.42 9.41 4.97
C ASP A 19 14.17 10.30 4.95
N LEU A 20 13.66 10.66 3.77
CA LEU A 20 12.37 11.33 3.65
C LEU A 20 11.23 10.45 4.16
N VAL A 21 11.23 9.14 3.84
CA VAL A 21 10.28 8.17 4.39
C VAL A 21 10.38 8.11 5.92
N SER A 22 11.59 8.09 6.49
CA SER A 22 11.79 8.17 7.95
C SER A 22 11.15 9.43 8.55
N ALA A 23 11.32 10.59 7.89
CA ALA A 23 10.65 11.82 8.29
C ALA A 23 9.12 11.72 8.20
N ARG A 24 8.58 11.03 7.18
CA ARG A 24 7.14 10.77 7.08
C ARG A 24 6.63 9.87 8.20
N ILE A 25 7.33 8.78 8.54
CA ILE A 25 6.96 7.91 9.67
C ILE A 25 6.87 8.72 10.97
N ARG A 26 7.84 9.59 11.25
CA ARG A 26 7.81 10.47 12.42
C ARG A 26 6.63 11.44 12.39
N ALA A 27 6.35 12.04 11.24
CA ALA A 27 5.19 12.93 11.09
C ALA A 27 3.86 12.18 11.30
N ILE A 28 3.73 10.98 10.74
CA ILE A 28 2.52 10.14 10.93
C ILE A 28 2.37 9.73 12.40
N ARG A 29 3.47 9.42 13.08
CA ARG A 29 3.46 9.10 14.52
C ARG A 29 2.95 10.28 15.36
N ALA A 30 3.31 11.51 15.00
CA ALA A 30 2.80 12.72 15.66
C ALA A 30 1.27 12.90 15.44
N ASP A 31 0.77 12.47 14.28
CA ASP A 31 -0.66 12.52 13.94
C ASP A 31 -1.46 11.34 14.51
N LEU A 32 -0.84 10.37 15.20
CA LEU A 32 -1.51 9.18 15.73
C LEU A 32 -2.74 9.52 16.60
N PRO A 33 -2.72 10.49 17.53
CA PRO A 33 -3.91 10.85 18.30
C PRO A 33 -5.09 11.27 17.42
N GLN A 34 -4.82 11.99 16.33
CA GLN A 34 -5.82 12.46 15.38
C GLN A 34 -6.38 11.30 14.53
N LEU A 35 -5.52 10.37 14.11
CA LEU A 35 -5.93 9.13 13.43
C LEU A 35 -6.73 8.21 14.37
N THR A 36 -6.39 8.14 15.65
CA THR A 36 -7.15 7.42 16.66
C THR A 36 -8.54 8.01 16.84
N ALA A 37 -8.66 9.33 16.97
CA ALA A 37 -9.96 10.01 17.04
C ALA A 37 -10.81 9.78 15.77
N MET A 38 -10.18 9.76 14.61
CA MET A 38 -10.84 9.40 13.35
C MET A 38 -11.34 7.95 13.36
N GLY A 39 -10.53 7.00 13.87
CA GLY A 39 -10.93 5.60 14.04
C GLY A 39 -12.15 5.44 14.94
N GLU A 40 -12.21 6.15 16.07
CA GLU A 40 -13.39 6.20 16.96
C GLU A 40 -14.63 6.72 16.22
N ALA A 41 -14.48 7.82 15.49
CA ALA A 41 -15.57 8.41 14.71
C ALA A 41 -16.07 7.48 13.59
N MET A 42 -15.17 6.66 13.01
CA MET A 42 -15.54 5.63 12.03
C MET A 42 -16.24 4.43 12.68
N ALA A 43 -15.86 4.04 13.90
CA ALA A 43 -16.42 2.88 14.59
C ALA A 43 -17.85 3.13 15.10
N ALA A 44 -18.13 4.31 15.66
CA ALA A 44 -19.43 4.66 16.21
C ALA A 44 -20.64 4.35 15.28
N PRO A 45 -20.68 4.81 14.02
CA PRO A 45 -21.76 4.47 13.09
C PRO A 45 -21.86 2.97 12.77
N MET A 46 -20.73 2.26 12.71
CA MET A 46 -20.71 0.81 12.44
C MET A 46 -21.26 0.01 13.62
N LEU A 47 -20.95 0.40 14.85
CA LEU A 47 -21.53 -0.16 16.08
C LEU A 47 -23.06 0.04 16.13
N ALA A 48 -23.56 1.10 15.50
CA ALA A 48 -24.98 1.39 15.34
C ALA A 48 -25.63 0.72 14.11
N GLY A 49 -25.03 -0.35 13.56
CA GLY A 49 -25.58 -1.10 12.43
C GLY A 49 -25.43 -0.38 11.07
N GLY A 50 -24.47 0.53 10.98
CA GLY A 50 -24.05 1.18 9.75
C GLY A 50 -23.49 0.21 8.70
N ARG A 51 -23.42 0.66 7.45
CA ARG A 51 -22.74 -0.05 6.37
C ARG A 51 -21.45 0.67 5.99
N PHE A 52 -20.42 -0.09 5.67
CA PHE A 52 -19.11 0.44 5.28
C PHE A 52 -18.96 0.41 3.75
N PHE A 53 -18.76 1.57 3.15
CA PHE A 53 -18.62 1.75 1.71
C PHE A 53 -17.24 2.28 1.35
N VAL A 54 -16.76 1.86 0.17
CA VAL A 54 -15.50 2.33 -0.41
C VAL A 54 -15.72 2.84 -1.83
N PRO A 55 -16.30 4.04 -2.02
CA PRO A 55 -16.47 4.62 -3.34
C PRO A 55 -15.15 4.82 -4.08
N ALA A 56 -15.14 4.54 -5.38
CA ALA A 56 -13.97 4.62 -6.26
C ALA A 56 -13.65 6.05 -6.71
N ILE A 57 -13.45 6.99 -5.77
CA ILE A 57 -13.03 8.36 -6.10
C ILE A 57 -11.60 8.32 -6.64
N ALA A 58 -10.64 7.84 -5.85
CA ALA A 58 -9.38 7.33 -6.37
C ALA A 58 -9.54 5.87 -6.84
N LYS A 59 -9.19 5.59 -8.10
CA LYS A 59 -9.43 4.29 -8.76
C LYS A 59 -8.70 3.10 -8.11
N PHE A 60 -7.58 3.35 -7.43
CA PHE A 60 -6.82 2.29 -6.75
C PHE A 60 -7.46 1.88 -5.40
N TRP A 61 -8.20 2.79 -4.77
CA TRP A 61 -8.56 2.69 -3.37
C TRP A 61 -9.52 1.55 -3.02
N PRO A 62 -10.60 1.29 -3.77
CA PRO A 62 -11.47 0.14 -3.49
C PRO A 62 -10.70 -1.18 -3.52
N SER A 63 -9.81 -1.32 -4.51
CA SER A 63 -8.96 -2.49 -4.67
C SER A 63 -7.99 -2.63 -3.49
N GLU A 64 -7.40 -1.52 -3.01
CA GLU A 64 -6.50 -1.52 -1.85
C GLU A 64 -7.16 -2.09 -0.60
N ILE A 65 -8.31 -1.53 -0.21
CA ILE A 65 -8.89 -1.81 1.09
C ILE A 65 -9.95 -2.92 1.09
N SER A 66 -10.33 -3.42 -0.09
CA SER A 66 -11.33 -4.49 -0.24
C SER A 66 -10.76 -5.84 -0.61
N GLY A 67 -11.35 -6.91 -0.04
CA GLY A 67 -11.03 -8.29 -0.40
C GLY A 67 -9.57 -8.68 -0.12
N ARG A 68 -8.95 -8.06 0.89
CA ARG A 68 -7.53 -8.26 1.22
C ARG A 68 -7.37 -8.80 2.64
N ALA A 69 -6.35 -9.64 2.82
CA ALA A 69 -5.89 -10.10 4.13
C ALA A 69 -5.66 -8.94 5.11
N GLY A 70 -6.14 -9.09 6.35
CA GLY A 70 -6.04 -8.05 7.37
C GLY A 70 -7.01 -6.88 7.21
N GLY A 71 -7.84 -6.88 6.15
CA GLY A 71 -8.94 -5.95 5.92
C GLY A 71 -10.32 -6.54 6.26
N PHE A 72 -11.34 -5.70 6.24
CA PHE A 72 -12.71 -6.07 6.59
C PHE A 72 -13.34 -7.03 5.58
N MET A 73 -14.15 -7.96 6.07
CA MET A 73 -14.96 -8.86 5.25
C MET A 73 -16.33 -8.26 4.92
N GLY A 74 -16.99 -7.63 5.91
CA GLY A 74 -18.35 -7.13 5.77
C GLY A 74 -18.47 -5.74 5.16
N MET A 75 -17.61 -5.39 4.20
CA MET A 75 -17.80 -4.17 3.41
C MET A 75 -18.93 -4.36 2.39
N ASN A 76 -19.64 -3.27 2.09
CA ASN A 76 -20.71 -3.34 1.11
C ASN A 76 -20.15 -3.25 -0.31
N HIS A 77 -20.31 -4.33 -1.06
CA HIS A 77 -19.88 -4.47 -2.44
C HIS A 77 -21.03 -4.45 -3.45
N ASP A 78 -22.29 -4.34 -3.00
CA ASP A 78 -23.45 -4.27 -3.88
C ASP A 78 -23.42 -2.94 -4.67
N PRO A 79 -23.21 -2.98 -6.00
CA PRO A 79 -23.10 -1.76 -6.82
C PRO A 79 -24.41 -0.98 -6.91
N HIS A 80 -25.55 -1.61 -6.60
CA HIS A 80 -26.86 -0.95 -6.56
C HIS A 80 -27.10 -0.25 -5.23
N GLN A 81 -26.45 -0.69 -4.15
CA GLN A 81 -26.53 -0.04 -2.86
C GLN A 81 -25.58 1.16 -2.77
N LYS A 82 -26.15 2.28 -2.37
CA LYS A 82 -25.42 3.52 -2.15
C LYS A 82 -25.45 3.91 -0.67
N PRO A 83 -24.39 4.56 -0.16
CA PRO A 83 -24.43 5.20 1.14
C PRO A 83 -25.59 6.21 1.15
N SER A 84 -26.57 6.01 2.02
CA SER A 84 -27.82 6.80 2.03
C SER A 84 -28.34 7.08 3.43
N LYS A 85 -27.82 6.40 4.45
CA LYS A 85 -28.19 6.57 5.85
C LYS A 85 -27.14 7.38 6.62
N LYS A 86 -27.54 7.99 7.74
CA LYS A 86 -26.64 8.78 8.61
C LYS A 86 -25.59 7.94 9.34
N ASN A 87 -25.87 6.64 9.52
CA ASN A 87 -24.94 5.67 10.10
C ASN A 87 -24.13 4.92 9.03
N ASP A 88 -24.30 5.20 7.73
CA ASP A 88 -23.38 4.64 6.74
C ASP A 88 -22.03 5.36 6.82
N VAL A 89 -20.94 4.62 6.64
CA VAL A 89 -19.57 5.14 6.55
C VAL A 89 -19.12 5.03 5.10
N ALA A 90 -18.55 6.10 4.56
CA ALA A 90 -17.84 6.06 3.30
C ALA A 90 -16.39 6.46 3.51
N TYR A 91 -15.46 5.59 3.15
CA TYR A 91 -14.03 5.85 3.27
C TYR A 91 -13.38 5.91 1.89
N ILE A 92 -12.94 7.10 1.48
CA ILE A 92 -12.40 7.37 0.15
C ILE A 92 -10.94 7.79 0.25
N ALA A 93 -10.15 7.55 -0.81
CA ALA A 93 -8.91 8.27 -1.04
C ALA A 93 -9.10 9.31 -2.15
N LEU A 94 -8.30 10.37 -2.09
CA LEU A 94 -8.32 11.43 -3.10
C LEU A 94 -7.32 11.13 -4.24
N PRO A 95 -7.74 11.29 -5.51
CA PRO A 95 -6.82 11.33 -6.64
C PRO A 95 -5.73 12.39 -6.46
N ARG A 96 -4.70 12.36 -7.30
CA ARG A 96 -3.65 13.37 -7.26
C ARG A 96 -4.23 14.77 -7.54
N PRO A 97 -3.96 15.76 -6.67
CA PRO A 97 -4.26 17.16 -6.96
C PRO A 97 -3.66 17.63 -8.29
N GLY A 98 -4.39 18.45 -9.04
CA GLY A 98 -3.97 18.98 -10.35
C GLY A 98 -4.29 18.07 -11.55
N ALA A 99 -4.42 16.75 -11.35
CA ALA A 99 -4.90 15.81 -12.39
C ALA A 99 -6.41 15.54 -12.28
N TRP A 100 -7.08 16.10 -11.28
CA TRP A 100 -8.45 15.83 -10.92
C TRP A 100 -9.10 17.09 -10.34
N ASN A 101 -10.35 17.37 -10.75
CA ASN A 101 -11.15 18.46 -10.22
C ASN A 101 -12.30 17.90 -9.36
N PRO A 102 -12.30 18.12 -8.03
CA PRO A 102 -13.34 17.61 -7.14
C PRO A 102 -14.74 18.11 -7.47
N ARG A 103 -14.89 19.30 -8.07
CA ARG A 103 -16.21 19.85 -8.44
C ARG A 103 -16.84 19.17 -9.66
N GLU A 104 -16.00 18.55 -10.50
CA GLU A 104 -16.44 17.86 -11.73
C GLU A 104 -16.63 16.36 -11.50
N ASP A 105 -16.19 15.83 -10.35
CA ASP A 105 -16.34 14.43 -10.01
C ASP A 105 -17.78 14.10 -9.57
N ALA A 106 -18.55 13.54 -10.48
CA ALA A 106 -19.95 13.16 -10.23
C ALA A 106 -20.12 12.15 -9.08
N ALA A 107 -19.14 11.26 -8.86
CA ALA A 107 -19.21 10.27 -7.79
C ALA A 107 -18.97 10.93 -6.43
N LEU A 108 -17.99 11.83 -6.32
CA LEU A 108 -17.73 12.62 -5.12
C LEU A 108 -18.91 13.55 -4.81
N MET A 109 -19.43 14.27 -5.81
CA MET A 109 -20.58 15.17 -5.62
C MET A 109 -21.82 14.41 -5.15
N ARG A 110 -22.05 13.19 -5.68
CA ARG A 110 -23.13 12.31 -5.19
C ARG A 110 -22.88 11.84 -3.76
N LEU A 111 -21.64 11.52 -3.41
CA LEU A 111 -21.28 11.11 -2.05
C LEU A 111 -21.48 12.25 -1.05
N MET A 112 -21.07 13.48 -1.38
CA MET A 112 -21.25 14.66 -0.53
C MET A 112 -22.72 14.99 -0.29
N ARG A 113 -23.60 14.75 -1.29
CA ARG A 113 -25.06 14.90 -1.15
C ARG A 113 -25.73 13.76 -0.38
N SER A 114 -25.03 12.66 -0.11
CA SER A 114 -25.58 11.56 0.68
C SER A 114 -25.68 11.92 2.17
N LYS A 115 -26.28 11.03 2.97
CA LYS A 115 -26.33 11.18 4.43
C LYS A 115 -25.16 10.50 5.15
N ALA A 116 -24.32 9.74 4.45
CA ALA A 116 -23.24 8.97 5.08
C ALA A 116 -22.17 9.86 5.71
N GLN A 117 -21.47 9.35 6.72
CA GLN A 117 -20.28 9.98 7.26
C GLN A 117 -19.11 9.70 6.31
N VAL A 118 -18.56 10.75 5.71
CA VAL A 118 -17.47 10.62 4.74
C VAL A 118 -16.15 10.86 5.44
N PHE A 119 -15.26 9.88 5.34
CA PHE A 119 -13.89 9.94 5.82
C PHE A 119 -12.95 9.90 4.63
N VAL A 120 -11.87 10.66 4.71
CA VAL A 120 -10.99 10.91 3.57
C VAL A 120 -9.55 10.55 3.90
N ASN A 121 -8.99 9.63 3.13
CA ASN A 121 -7.56 9.39 3.06
C ASN A 121 -6.91 10.44 2.14
N GLY A 122 -6.44 11.52 2.73
CA GLY A 122 -5.98 12.70 2.02
C GLY A 122 -6.02 13.95 2.89
N ARG A 123 -5.64 15.08 2.29
CA ARG A 123 -5.49 16.37 2.98
C ARG A 123 -6.74 17.24 2.81
N PRO A 124 -7.15 18.03 3.83
CA PRO A 124 -8.36 18.85 3.76
C PRO A 124 -8.33 19.91 2.65
N GLU A 125 -7.17 20.52 2.39
CA GLU A 125 -6.99 21.55 1.36
C GLU A 125 -7.25 21.04 -0.06
N GLU A 126 -7.14 19.73 -0.29
CA GLU A 126 -7.42 19.12 -1.60
C GLU A 126 -8.90 19.15 -1.96
N LEU A 127 -9.77 19.39 -0.96
CA LEU A 127 -11.21 19.56 -1.15
C LEU A 127 -11.69 20.97 -0.83
N GLU A 128 -10.80 21.93 -0.51
CA GLU A 128 -11.19 23.33 -0.23
C GLU A 128 -11.98 23.93 -1.38
N ALA A 129 -11.63 23.57 -2.62
CA ALA A 129 -12.34 23.98 -3.80
C ALA A 129 -13.83 23.65 -3.72
N MET A 130 -14.28 22.61 -3.01
CA MET A 130 -15.71 22.29 -2.86
C MET A 130 -16.50 23.26 -1.98
N GLY A 131 -15.81 24.11 -1.20
CA GLY A 131 -16.43 25.11 -0.33
C GLY A 131 -17.36 24.51 0.74
N PRO A 132 -18.36 25.26 1.21
CA PRO A 132 -19.26 24.84 2.31
C PRO A 132 -20.06 23.55 2.06
N SER A 133 -20.11 23.09 0.80
CA SER A 133 -20.78 21.84 0.42
C SER A 133 -19.97 20.58 0.76
N CYS A 134 -18.69 20.73 1.13
CA CYS A 134 -17.83 19.64 1.53
C CYS A 134 -18.18 19.18 2.95
N ARG A 135 -18.76 17.99 3.09
CA ARG A 135 -19.10 17.40 4.39
C ARG A 135 -18.25 16.17 4.66
N VAL A 136 -17.09 16.39 5.25
CA VAL A 136 -16.14 15.35 5.64
C VAL A 136 -16.05 15.29 7.16
N ALA A 137 -16.17 14.07 7.72
CA ALA A 137 -16.12 13.78 9.14
C ALA A 137 -14.68 13.64 9.67
N GLY A 138 -13.71 13.35 8.80
CA GLY A 138 -12.31 13.27 9.16
C GLY A 138 -11.40 13.10 7.95
N PHE A 139 -10.18 13.64 8.07
CA PHE A 139 -9.11 13.52 7.08
C PHE A 139 -7.93 12.81 7.72
N THR A 140 -7.29 11.89 7.01
CA THR A 140 -6.04 11.27 7.50
C THR A 140 -4.84 12.20 7.39
N GLY A 141 -4.93 13.28 6.61
CA GLY A 141 -3.80 14.12 6.23
C GLY A 141 -2.96 13.45 5.14
N GLY A 142 -1.65 13.73 5.13
CA GLY A 142 -0.72 13.11 4.18
C GLY A 142 0.38 14.03 3.70
N ALA A 143 1.28 13.48 2.89
CA ALA A 143 2.27 14.28 2.18
C ALA A 143 1.59 15.09 1.03
N PRO A 144 2.04 16.32 0.76
CA PRO A 144 1.54 17.08 -0.37
C PRO A 144 1.98 16.42 -1.69
N ALA A 145 1.29 16.74 -2.79
CA ALA A 145 1.47 16.04 -4.07
C ALA A 145 2.85 16.27 -4.73
N ASP A 146 3.54 17.33 -4.34
CA ASP A 146 4.87 17.74 -4.79
C ASP A 146 6.00 17.22 -3.88
N ALA A 147 5.67 16.52 -2.78
CA ALA A 147 6.68 15.99 -1.88
C ALA A 147 7.34 14.71 -2.45
N GLY A 148 8.66 14.76 -2.61
CA GLY A 148 9.44 13.65 -3.12
C GLY A 148 10.82 14.09 -3.61
N LEU A 149 11.46 13.24 -4.42
CA LEU A 149 12.70 13.57 -5.13
C LEU A 149 12.45 13.62 -6.65
N TYR A 150 13.32 14.37 -7.34
CA TYR A 150 13.31 14.53 -8.81
C TYR A 150 11.96 15.06 -9.32
N GLY A 151 11.45 16.07 -8.63
CA GLY A 151 10.31 16.88 -9.05
C GLY A 151 10.76 18.32 -9.27
N THR A 152 10.01 19.05 -10.09
CA THR A 152 10.21 20.49 -10.31
C THR A 152 8.89 21.23 -10.03
N GLU A 153 8.90 22.56 -10.04
CA GLU A 153 7.66 23.33 -9.92
C GLU A 153 6.59 22.96 -10.98
N SER A 154 7.03 22.49 -12.15
CA SER A 154 6.16 22.11 -13.27
C SER A 154 5.97 20.61 -13.45
N ARG A 155 6.67 19.77 -12.66
CA ARG A 155 6.63 18.30 -12.81
C ARG A 155 6.53 17.63 -11.45
N ARG A 156 5.56 16.72 -11.33
CA ARG A 156 5.44 15.86 -10.15
C ARG A 156 6.77 15.12 -9.88
N PRO A 157 7.11 14.85 -8.60
CA PRO A 157 8.24 14.02 -8.26
C PRO A 157 8.16 12.65 -8.94
N LEU A 158 9.30 12.11 -9.37
CA LEU A 158 9.36 10.72 -9.81
C LEU A 158 9.35 9.76 -8.62
N ALA A 159 10.05 10.13 -7.54
CA ALA A 159 10.08 9.39 -6.28
C ALA A 159 9.13 10.06 -5.27
N GLU A 160 7.83 9.77 -5.38
CA GLU A 160 6.77 10.43 -4.62
C GLU A 160 6.69 9.91 -3.16
N LEU A 161 6.35 10.80 -2.22
CA LEU A 161 6.04 10.42 -0.84
C LEU A 161 4.53 10.19 -0.60
N ARG A 162 3.67 10.80 -1.43
CA ARG A 162 2.21 10.71 -1.28
C ARG A 162 1.68 9.27 -1.23
N PRO A 163 2.08 8.34 -2.12
CA PRO A 163 1.59 6.97 -2.06
C PRO A 163 1.94 6.25 -0.75
N PHE A 164 3.15 6.47 -0.21
CA PHE A 164 3.55 5.91 1.07
C PHE A 164 2.63 6.40 2.20
N ASP A 165 2.42 7.72 2.28
CA ASP A 165 1.51 8.32 3.26
C ASP A 165 0.07 7.81 3.12
N GLN A 166 -0.43 7.68 1.89
CA GLN A 166 -1.79 7.17 1.64
C GLN A 166 -1.95 5.72 2.12
N TYR A 167 -0.97 4.84 1.93
CA TYR A 167 -1.09 3.48 2.45
C TYR A 167 -0.99 3.45 3.98
N VAL A 168 0.01 4.11 4.55
CA VAL A 168 0.26 4.03 5.98
C VAL A 168 -0.88 4.66 6.77
N ARG A 169 -1.22 5.92 6.48
CA ARG A 169 -2.31 6.62 7.18
C ARG A 169 -3.67 5.97 6.89
N GLY A 170 -3.84 5.52 5.65
CA GLY A 170 -5.02 4.82 5.17
C GLY A 170 -5.38 3.61 6.03
N TRP A 171 -4.42 2.70 6.19
CA TRP A 171 -4.56 1.49 6.99
C TRP A 171 -4.55 1.75 8.50
N MET A 172 -3.76 2.72 8.98
CA MET A 172 -3.77 3.09 10.40
C MET A 172 -5.16 3.55 10.87
N ALA A 173 -5.86 4.38 10.09
CA ALA A 173 -7.21 4.80 10.45
C ALA A 173 -8.18 3.61 10.58
N LEU A 174 -8.05 2.59 9.71
CA LEU A 174 -8.83 1.35 9.83
C LEU A 174 -8.42 0.51 11.03
N GLY A 175 -7.13 0.46 11.35
CA GLY A 175 -6.61 -0.21 12.54
C GLY A 175 -7.16 0.42 13.82
N GLU A 176 -7.16 1.73 13.90
CA GLU A 176 -7.72 2.47 15.04
C GLU A 176 -9.23 2.30 15.14
N MET A 177 -9.94 2.22 14.01
CA MET A 177 -11.34 1.84 13.98
C MET A 177 -11.59 0.41 14.51
N ILE A 178 -10.73 -0.55 14.16
CA ILE A 178 -10.79 -1.91 14.75
C ILE A 178 -10.60 -1.83 16.26
N GLY A 179 -9.57 -1.10 16.72
CA GLY A 179 -9.31 -0.89 18.15
C GLY A 179 -10.51 -0.26 18.87
N ALA A 180 -11.13 0.76 18.28
CA ALA A 180 -12.34 1.40 18.79
C ALA A 180 -13.49 0.39 18.98
N CYS A 181 -13.76 -0.44 17.97
CA CYS A 181 -14.75 -1.50 18.10
C CYS A 181 -14.48 -2.43 19.30
N THR A 182 -13.21 -2.82 19.53
CA THR A 182 -12.85 -3.72 20.66
C THR A 182 -13.12 -3.08 22.02
N ARG A 183 -12.95 -1.76 22.15
CA ARG A 183 -13.30 -1.00 23.37
C ARG A 183 -14.80 -1.02 23.66
N HIS A 184 -15.63 -1.26 22.65
CA HIS A 184 -17.06 -1.48 22.77
C HIS A 184 -17.46 -2.96 22.82
N GLY A 185 -16.50 -3.86 23.04
CA GLY A 185 -16.75 -5.31 23.14
C GLY A 185 -17.15 -5.96 21.81
N ARG A 186 -16.87 -5.30 20.68
CA ARG A 186 -17.17 -5.81 19.33
C ARG A 186 -15.89 -5.99 18.53
N MET A 187 -15.86 -6.96 17.62
CA MET A 187 -14.71 -7.18 16.73
C MET A 187 -15.18 -7.21 15.28
N PRO A 188 -14.60 -6.43 14.36
CA PRO A 188 -14.87 -6.59 12.94
C PRO A 188 -14.45 -7.96 12.40
N ALA A 189 -15.16 -8.47 11.40
CA ALA A 189 -14.75 -9.67 10.66
C ALA A 189 -13.62 -9.33 9.70
N ILE A 190 -12.47 -9.99 9.87
CA ILE A 190 -11.24 -9.74 9.10
C ILE A 190 -10.87 -10.95 8.25
N TYR A 191 -10.47 -10.70 7.01
CA TYR A 191 -9.95 -11.73 6.11
C TYR A 191 -8.65 -12.32 6.64
N MET A 192 -8.62 -13.65 6.72
CA MET A 192 -7.37 -14.41 6.75
C MET A 192 -6.80 -14.44 5.34
N SER A 193 -5.48 -14.29 5.18
CA SER A 193 -4.86 -14.46 3.87
C SER A 193 -5.06 -15.86 3.34
N VAL A 194 -5.50 -15.98 2.08
CA VAL A 194 -5.68 -17.27 1.38
C VAL A 194 -4.39 -18.08 1.23
N TRP A 195 -3.23 -17.46 1.50
CA TRP A 195 -1.93 -18.12 1.52
C TRP A 195 -1.63 -18.86 2.82
N LEU A 196 -2.48 -18.73 3.84
CA LEU A 196 -2.36 -19.46 5.09
C LEU A 196 -3.24 -20.71 5.07
N GLU A 197 -2.75 -21.78 5.70
CA GLU A 197 -3.51 -23.00 5.90
C GLU A 197 -4.83 -22.71 6.65
N GLY A 198 -5.91 -23.36 6.23
CA GLY A 198 -7.25 -23.17 6.82
C GLY A 198 -7.95 -21.85 6.45
N ALA A 199 -7.30 -20.93 5.73
CA ALA A 199 -7.86 -19.61 5.43
C ALA A 199 -9.15 -19.66 4.61
N LEU A 200 -9.23 -20.53 3.61
CA LEU A 200 -10.44 -20.70 2.79
C LEU A 200 -11.62 -21.16 3.65
N ALA A 201 -11.41 -22.16 4.50
CA ALA A 201 -12.45 -22.68 5.40
C ALA A 201 -12.91 -21.62 6.42
N ARG A 202 -11.96 -20.92 7.07
CA ARG A 202 -12.27 -19.85 8.03
C ARG A 202 -13.02 -18.69 7.38
N ASN A 203 -12.56 -18.22 6.23
CA ASN A 203 -13.22 -17.08 5.58
C ASN A 203 -14.62 -17.48 5.11
N ALA A 204 -14.79 -18.68 4.54
CA ALA A 204 -16.10 -19.19 4.14
C ALA A 204 -17.07 -19.36 5.33
N SER A 205 -16.60 -19.77 6.50
CA SER A 205 -17.46 -19.92 7.69
C SER A 205 -18.01 -18.60 8.23
N LEU A 206 -17.49 -17.46 7.79
CA LEU A 206 -17.97 -16.12 8.15
C LEU A 206 -18.92 -15.52 7.11
N VAL A 207 -19.07 -16.17 5.95
CA VAL A 207 -19.99 -15.72 4.91
C VAL A 207 -21.39 -16.26 5.21
N GLU A 208 -22.36 -15.36 5.26
CA GLU A 208 -23.77 -15.70 5.40
C GLU A 208 -24.32 -16.05 4.01
N HIS A 209 -24.66 -17.33 3.85
CA HIS A 209 -25.24 -17.86 2.62
C HIS A 209 -26.74 -18.08 2.81
N HIS A 210 -27.54 -17.59 1.87
CA HIS A 210 -28.93 -18.00 1.72
C HIS A 210 -29.16 -18.49 0.30
N ASN A 211 -29.73 -19.69 0.15
CA ASN A 211 -30.08 -20.29 -1.15
C ASN A 211 -31.12 -19.50 -1.98
N LEU A 212 -31.61 -18.36 -1.48
CA LEU A 212 -32.65 -17.54 -2.12
C LEU A 212 -32.18 -16.12 -2.46
N SER A 213 -30.94 -15.73 -2.11
CA SER A 213 -30.46 -14.37 -2.37
C SER A 213 -28.94 -14.30 -2.54
N GLU A 214 -28.53 -13.68 -3.63
CA GLU A 214 -27.18 -13.13 -3.85
C GLU A 214 -27.21 -11.60 -3.66
N PRO A 215 -26.07 -10.97 -3.31
CA PRO A 215 -24.76 -11.57 -3.07
C PRO A 215 -24.64 -12.21 -1.68
N TRP A 216 -23.76 -13.20 -1.57
CA TRP A 216 -23.29 -13.70 -0.28
C TRP A 216 -22.45 -12.62 0.40
N THR A 217 -22.69 -12.39 1.69
CA THR A 217 -22.00 -11.32 2.43
C THR A 217 -21.53 -11.82 3.78
N ALA A 218 -20.40 -11.30 4.25
CA ALA A 218 -20.00 -11.47 5.64
C ALA A 218 -20.56 -10.32 6.47
N PRO A 219 -20.92 -10.53 7.75
CA PRO A 219 -21.26 -9.43 8.63
C PRO A 219 -20.05 -8.55 8.87
N PHE A 220 -20.26 -7.25 9.10
CA PHE A 220 -19.16 -6.34 9.42
C PHE A 220 -18.53 -6.67 10.77
N LEU A 221 -19.35 -6.98 11.78
CA LEU A 221 -18.93 -7.36 13.13
C LEU A 221 -19.18 -8.85 13.36
N HIS A 222 -18.30 -9.52 14.10
CA HIS A 222 -18.59 -10.84 14.66
C HIS A 222 -19.83 -10.78 15.57
N ARG A 223 -20.53 -11.92 15.64
CA ARG A 223 -21.64 -12.15 16.56
C ARG A 223 -21.12 -12.53 17.95
N ASP A 224 -20.29 -13.57 18.02
CA ASP A 224 -19.88 -14.22 19.27
C ASP A 224 -18.35 -14.27 19.45
N VAL A 225 -17.65 -13.16 19.16
CA VAL A 225 -16.20 -13.04 19.39
C VAL A 225 -15.93 -11.85 20.30
N TYR A 226 -15.39 -12.14 21.48
CA TYR A 226 -14.89 -11.13 22.40
C TYR A 226 -13.38 -10.97 22.24
N ILE A 227 -12.93 -9.73 22.10
CA ILE A 227 -11.53 -9.33 22.11
C ILE A 227 -11.34 -8.34 23.26
N PRO A 228 -10.33 -8.50 24.12
CA PRO A 228 -10.02 -7.52 25.14
C PRO A 228 -9.84 -6.12 24.53
N PRO A 229 -10.36 -5.05 25.17
CA PRO A 229 -10.22 -3.68 24.70
C PRO A 229 -8.76 -3.33 24.37
N LEU A 230 -8.48 -2.98 23.11
CA LEU A 230 -7.19 -2.45 22.71
C LEU A 230 -7.07 -0.99 23.16
N ALA A 231 -5.89 -0.60 23.64
CA ALA A 231 -5.62 0.78 24.01
C ALA A 231 -5.75 1.71 22.77
N PRO A 232 -6.23 2.96 22.94
CA PRO A 232 -6.16 3.97 21.89
C PRO A 232 -4.73 4.11 21.35
N GLY A 233 -4.55 4.14 20.03
CA GLY A 233 -3.24 4.22 19.38
C GLY A 233 -2.50 2.89 19.22
N TYR A 234 -2.99 1.78 19.80
CA TYR A 234 -2.30 0.48 19.74
C TYR A 234 -2.09 -0.02 18.31
N CYS A 235 -3.15 -0.03 17.49
CA CYS A 235 -3.10 -0.61 16.15
C CYS A 235 -2.21 0.22 15.24
N GLY A 236 -2.39 1.55 15.25
CA GLY A 236 -1.61 2.48 14.46
C GLY A 236 -0.14 2.54 14.89
N GLY A 237 0.12 2.56 16.20
CA GLY A 237 1.48 2.52 16.76
C GLY A 237 2.21 1.25 16.36
N SER A 238 1.58 0.08 16.54
CA SER A 238 2.17 -1.21 16.15
C SER A 238 2.45 -1.28 14.65
N PHE A 239 1.55 -0.75 13.81
CA PHE A 239 1.75 -0.71 12.37
C PHE A 239 2.95 0.17 11.98
N LEU A 240 3.11 1.33 12.62
CA LEU A 240 4.26 2.22 12.39
C LEU A 240 5.58 1.60 12.85
N ASP A 241 5.60 0.92 14.00
CA ASP A 241 6.80 0.26 14.52
C ASP A 241 7.28 -0.82 13.54
N ILE A 242 6.35 -1.59 12.97
CA ILE A 242 6.66 -2.59 11.93
C ILE A 242 7.17 -1.91 10.66
N ALA A 243 6.51 -0.85 10.19
CA ALA A 243 6.93 -0.10 9.00
C ALA A 243 8.33 0.53 9.18
N GLU A 244 8.64 1.03 10.37
CA GLU A 244 9.94 1.59 10.74
C GLU A 244 11.04 0.50 10.75
N GLY A 245 10.73 -0.69 11.28
CA GLY A 245 11.63 -1.84 11.17
C GLY A 245 11.90 -2.22 9.71
N HIS A 246 10.87 -2.20 8.86
CA HIS A 246 10.99 -2.49 7.43
C HIS A 246 11.83 -1.45 6.68
N LEU A 247 11.66 -0.17 7.03
CA LEU A 247 12.51 0.90 6.55
C LEU A 247 13.98 0.66 6.92
N GLY A 248 14.26 0.24 8.16
CA GLY A 248 15.62 -0.09 8.61
C GLY A 248 16.27 -1.21 7.77
N THR A 249 15.52 -2.26 7.45
CA THR A 249 15.99 -3.33 6.55
C THR A 249 16.32 -2.80 5.15
N LEU A 250 15.51 -1.89 4.61
CA LEU A 250 15.76 -1.24 3.31
C LEU A 250 16.98 -0.32 3.35
N GLN A 251 17.15 0.46 4.42
CA GLN A 251 18.32 1.31 4.63
C GLN A 251 19.62 0.48 4.68
N GLY A 252 19.57 -0.72 5.27
CA GLY A 252 20.68 -1.68 5.24
C GLY A 252 21.03 -2.22 3.84
N GLN A 253 20.16 -2.02 2.84
CA GLN A 253 20.31 -2.53 1.48
C GLN A 253 20.52 -1.42 0.43
N VAL A 254 20.84 -0.19 0.84
CA VAL A 254 21.14 0.93 -0.07
C VAL A 254 22.13 0.57 -1.20
N PRO A 255 23.22 -0.18 -0.96
CA PRO A 255 24.12 -0.60 -2.04
C PRO A 255 23.45 -1.47 -3.11
N LEU A 256 22.50 -2.33 -2.72
CA LEU A 256 21.72 -3.17 -3.66
C LEU A 256 20.73 -2.31 -4.44
N LEU A 257 20.05 -1.38 -3.78
CA LEU A 257 19.13 -0.43 -4.42
C LEU A 257 19.87 0.42 -5.46
N ALA A 258 21.05 0.95 -5.12
CA ALA A 258 21.88 1.70 -6.05
C ALA A 258 22.33 0.86 -7.26
N LYS A 259 22.70 -0.41 -7.04
CA LYS A 259 23.05 -1.32 -8.14
C LYS A 259 21.85 -1.61 -9.04
N ALA A 260 20.68 -1.82 -8.47
CA ALA A 260 19.44 -2.03 -9.21
C ALA A 260 19.03 -0.79 -10.03
N GLY A 261 19.07 0.41 -9.45
CA GLY A 261 18.80 1.66 -10.16
C GLY A 261 19.77 1.90 -11.32
N ARG A 262 21.07 1.58 -11.15
CA ARG A 262 22.04 1.59 -12.26
C ARG A 262 21.69 0.61 -13.36
N TRP A 263 21.26 -0.60 -13.05
CA TRP A 263 20.79 -1.56 -14.05
C TRP A 263 19.61 -0.99 -14.84
N MET A 264 18.63 -0.41 -14.16
CA MET A 264 17.46 0.21 -14.78
C MET A 264 17.86 1.37 -15.72
N ALA A 265 18.75 2.25 -15.28
CA ALA A 265 19.24 3.37 -16.08
C ALA A 265 20.04 2.91 -17.31
N GLU A 266 20.94 1.95 -17.14
CA GLU A 266 21.73 1.38 -18.23
C GLU A 266 20.83 0.70 -19.28
N ALA A 267 19.81 -0.05 -18.83
CA ALA A 267 18.83 -0.64 -19.74
C ALA A 267 18.15 0.44 -20.58
N ARG A 268 17.64 1.51 -19.96
CA ARG A 268 16.97 2.58 -20.72
C ARG A 268 17.89 3.31 -21.68
N ARG A 269 19.14 3.61 -21.29
CA ARG A 269 20.13 4.23 -22.19
C ARG A 269 20.41 3.39 -23.43
N ASN A 270 20.41 2.08 -23.27
CA ASN A 270 20.71 1.13 -24.34
C ASN A 270 19.46 0.69 -25.11
N GLY A 271 18.33 1.39 -24.96
CA GLY A 271 17.07 1.05 -25.64
C GLY A 271 16.45 -0.28 -25.17
N ARG A 272 16.85 -0.77 -24.00
CA ARG A 272 16.33 -1.98 -23.35
C ARG A 272 15.17 -1.66 -22.40
N ARG A 273 14.42 -2.68 -22.05
CA ARG A 273 13.18 -2.59 -21.27
C ARG A 273 13.50 -2.60 -19.77
N VAL A 274 12.71 -1.82 -19.02
CA VAL A 274 12.65 -1.90 -17.56
C VAL A 274 11.22 -2.29 -17.21
N TRP A 275 11.04 -3.57 -16.84
CA TRP A 275 9.74 -4.16 -16.57
C TRP A 275 9.51 -4.28 -15.07
N VAL A 276 8.49 -3.61 -14.55
CA VAL A 276 8.18 -3.57 -13.12
C VAL A 276 6.87 -4.28 -12.84
N VAL A 277 6.90 -5.17 -11.85
CA VAL A 277 5.72 -5.79 -11.26
C VAL A 277 5.77 -5.57 -9.76
N ALA A 278 4.77 -4.86 -9.25
CA ALA A 278 4.47 -4.76 -7.84
C ALA A 278 3.17 -5.53 -7.60
N VAL A 279 3.28 -6.72 -7.00
CA VAL A 279 2.10 -7.52 -6.71
C VAL A 279 1.30 -6.85 -5.59
N GLY A 280 -0.02 -7.01 -5.60
CA GLY A 280 -0.92 -6.30 -4.70
C GLY A 280 -2.02 -5.60 -5.49
N HIS A 281 -2.91 -4.89 -4.80
CA HIS A 281 -4.18 -4.49 -5.41
C HIS A 281 -4.17 -3.08 -6.02
N SER A 282 -3.10 -2.31 -5.80
CA SER A 282 -3.10 -0.87 -6.09
C SER A 282 -2.15 -0.46 -7.19
N TYR A 283 -1.16 -1.29 -7.55
CA TYR A 283 -0.24 -0.99 -8.64
C TYR A 283 -0.79 -1.45 -10.01
N PRO A 284 -0.50 -0.70 -11.09
CA PRO A 284 0.16 0.60 -11.12
C PRO A 284 -0.77 1.78 -10.81
N LYS A 285 -2.07 1.54 -10.57
CA LYS A 285 -3.11 2.59 -10.46
C LYS A 285 -2.83 3.68 -9.43
N ILE A 286 -2.21 3.35 -8.30
CA ILE A 286 -1.78 4.30 -7.25
C ILE A 286 -0.84 5.37 -7.77
N LEU A 287 -0.05 5.04 -8.78
CA LEU A 287 0.93 5.95 -9.35
C LEU A 287 0.27 6.97 -10.26
N GLU A 288 -1.01 6.77 -10.61
CA GLU A 288 -1.80 7.63 -11.50
C GLU A 288 -0.93 8.10 -12.69
N ILE A 289 -0.32 7.12 -13.36
CA ILE A 289 0.58 7.35 -14.48
C ILE A 289 -0.28 7.85 -15.65
N PRO A 290 0.09 8.96 -16.32
CA PRO A 290 -0.62 9.43 -17.49
C PRO A 290 -0.66 8.35 -18.58
N ASP A 291 -1.70 8.33 -19.40
CA ASP A 291 -1.78 7.42 -20.55
C ASP A 291 -0.71 7.71 -21.63
N LYS A 292 0.00 8.85 -21.53
CA LYS A 292 1.11 9.21 -22.44
C LYS A 292 2.40 8.49 -22.03
N GLY A 293 3.07 7.90 -23.01
CA GLY A 293 4.15 6.90 -22.84
C GLY A 293 5.54 7.42 -22.50
N ASP A 294 5.68 8.51 -21.74
CA ASP A 294 6.99 9.02 -21.29
C ASP A 294 7.44 8.47 -19.93
N TYR A 295 6.61 7.63 -19.28
CA TYR A 295 7.00 6.99 -18.03
C TYR A 295 8.20 6.06 -18.22
N PRO A 296 9.23 6.12 -17.36
CA PRO A 296 10.52 5.51 -17.64
C PRO A 296 10.56 3.99 -17.49
N VAL A 297 9.46 3.36 -17.07
CA VAL A 297 9.35 1.91 -16.88
C VAL A 297 8.05 1.38 -17.46
N GLU A 298 8.06 0.12 -17.87
CA GLU A 298 6.88 -0.62 -18.27
C GLU A 298 6.29 -1.36 -17.07
N TRP A 299 4.96 -1.43 -16.99
CA TRP A 299 4.26 -2.11 -15.91
C TRP A 299 3.67 -3.43 -16.37
N GLY A 300 4.00 -4.49 -15.64
CA GLY A 300 3.38 -5.79 -15.81
C GLY A 300 2.14 -5.98 -14.98
N TYR A 301 1.42 -7.06 -15.28
CA TYR A 301 0.26 -7.48 -14.51
C TYR A 301 0.66 -7.91 -13.11
N SER A 302 -0.18 -7.56 -12.11
CA SER A 302 -0.02 -7.94 -10.71
C SER A 302 -0.22 -9.45 -10.54
N PHE A 303 0.85 -10.22 -10.65
CA PHE A 303 0.86 -11.68 -10.45
C PHE A 303 2.06 -12.11 -9.61
N SER A 304 1.83 -12.94 -8.61
CA SER A 304 2.91 -13.50 -7.78
C SER A 304 3.77 -14.53 -8.49
N ASP A 305 3.21 -15.22 -9.49
CA ASP A 305 3.92 -16.23 -10.28
C ASP A 305 4.75 -15.54 -11.37
N LEU A 306 6.07 -15.59 -11.24
CA LEU A 306 7.03 -15.02 -12.17
C LEU A 306 6.79 -15.43 -13.63
N ARG A 307 6.25 -16.63 -13.89
CA ARG A 307 5.96 -17.11 -15.26
C ARG A 307 4.87 -16.31 -15.97
N LYS A 308 3.98 -15.70 -15.18
CA LYS A 308 2.86 -14.87 -15.64
C LYS A 308 3.19 -13.38 -15.51
N ALA A 309 3.97 -13.02 -14.49
CA ALA A 309 4.35 -11.65 -14.21
C ALA A 309 5.37 -11.09 -15.21
N ILE A 310 6.30 -11.93 -15.67
CA ILE A 310 7.41 -11.52 -16.53
C ILE A 310 7.19 -12.01 -17.97
N PRO A 311 7.19 -11.10 -18.97
CA PRO A 311 7.06 -11.45 -20.37
C PRO A 311 8.13 -12.43 -20.87
N ARG A 312 7.73 -13.31 -21.80
CA ARG A 312 8.63 -14.31 -22.39
C ARG A 312 9.65 -13.71 -23.36
N ASP A 313 9.42 -12.48 -23.81
CA ASP A 313 10.24 -11.76 -24.77
C ASP A 313 11.30 -10.85 -24.13
N LEU A 314 11.34 -10.70 -22.79
CA LEU A 314 12.49 -10.06 -22.13
C LEU A 314 13.79 -10.83 -22.43
N ALA A 315 14.88 -10.13 -22.69
CA ALA A 315 16.13 -10.72 -23.14
C ALA A 315 17.35 -10.08 -22.48
N ASP A 316 18.52 -10.42 -22.98
CA ASP A 316 19.78 -9.86 -22.52
C ASP A 316 19.78 -8.33 -22.56
N GLY A 317 20.23 -7.72 -21.46
CA GLY A 317 20.23 -6.28 -21.26
C GLY A 317 18.94 -5.71 -20.64
N ASP A 318 17.81 -6.41 -20.72
CA ASP A 318 16.56 -5.99 -20.06
C ASP A 318 16.63 -6.19 -18.55
N VAL A 319 15.83 -5.38 -17.83
CA VAL A 319 15.72 -5.44 -16.37
C VAL A 319 14.29 -5.77 -15.97
N ALA A 320 14.13 -6.75 -15.08
CA ALA A 320 12.88 -7.08 -14.43
C ALA A 320 12.95 -6.76 -12.93
N VAL A 321 12.02 -5.97 -12.42
CA VAL A 321 11.82 -5.73 -10.99
C VAL A 321 10.53 -6.41 -10.58
N HIS A 322 10.61 -7.43 -9.73
CA HIS A 322 9.44 -8.19 -9.31
C HIS A 322 9.32 -8.25 -7.79
N MET A 323 8.37 -7.48 -7.27
CA MET A 323 7.97 -7.47 -5.86
C MET A 323 6.78 -8.42 -5.66
N GLY A 324 7.09 -9.68 -5.36
CA GLY A 324 6.16 -10.80 -5.42
C GLY A 324 5.65 -11.27 -4.07
N TYR A 325 4.45 -11.88 -4.04
CA TYR A 325 3.81 -12.40 -2.83
C TYR A 325 3.96 -13.90 -2.60
N ALA A 326 4.39 -14.67 -3.62
CA ALA A 326 4.39 -16.12 -3.58
C ALA A 326 5.75 -16.69 -3.13
N PRO A 327 5.78 -17.95 -2.67
CA PRO A 327 7.01 -18.71 -2.56
C PRO A 327 7.79 -18.71 -3.88
N VAL A 328 9.11 -18.66 -3.78
CA VAL A 328 9.98 -18.50 -4.95
C VAL A 328 10.10 -19.80 -5.73
N ASN A 329 9.95 -19.69 -7.05
CA ASN A 329 10.21 -20.79 -7.99
C ASN A 329 11.61 -20.65 -8.59
N VAL A 330 12.60 -21.30 -7.97
CA VAL A 330 14.02 -21.23 -8.38
C VAL A 330 14.25 -21.58 -9.86
N PRO A 331 13.69 -22.69 -10.40
CA PRO A 331 13.84 -22.99 -11.83
C PRO A 331 13.34 -21.89 -12.79
N VAL A 332 12.31 -21.13 -12.39
CA VAL A 332 11.82 -19.99 -13.20
C VAL A 332 12.84 -18.86 -13.20
N ILE A 333 13.41 -18.54 -12.03
CA ILE A 333 14.47 -17.52 -11.91
C ILE A 333 15.67 -17.91 -12.74
N GLU A 334 16.17 -19.13 -12.61
CA GLU A 334 17.35 -19.59 -13.38
C GLU A 334 17.13 -19.51 -14.89
N ARG A 335 15.91 -19.79 -15.37
CA ARG A 335 15.57 -19.60 -16.80
C ARG A 335 15.58 -18.14 -17.23
N LEU A 336 15.14 -17.21 -16.39
CA LEU A 336 15.24 -15.77 -16.67
C LEU A 336 16.70 -15.32 -16.72
N LEU A 337 17.51 -15.76 -15.76
CA LEU A 337 18.92 -15.41 -15.68
C LEU A 337 19.73 -15.94 -16.87
N LYS A 338 19.43 -17.17 -17.33
CA LYS A 338 20.03 -17.78 -18.53
C LYS A 338 19.72 -17.00 -19.83
N ARG A 339 18.61 -16.26 -19.88
CA ARG A 339 18.26 -15.37 -21.01
C ARG A 339 19.04 -14.05 -21.00
N GLY A 340 19.85 -13.79 -19.96
CA GLY A 340 20.57 -12.52 -19.79
C GLY A 340 19.75 -11.44 -19.07
N VAL A 341 18.51 -11.73 -18.66
CA VAL A 341 17.66 -10.76 -17.94
C VAL A 341 18.28 -10.44 -16.58
N ARG A 342 18.38 -9.15 -16.27
CA ARG A 342 18.76 -8.64 -14.95
C ARG A 342 17.54 -8.60 -14.05
N LEU A 343 17.48 -9.48 -13.05
CA LEU A 343 16.33 -9.64 -12.17
C LEU A 343 16.62 -9.03 -10.79
N VAL A 344 15.77 -8.09 -10.37
CA VAL A 344 15.62 -7.63 -8.99
C VAL A 344 14.38 -8.31 -8.43
N HIS A 345 14.55 -9.16 -7.42
CA HIS A 345 13.46 -9.99 -6.92
C HIS A 345 13.39 -10.01 -5.40
N THR A 346 12.17 -10.13 -4.92
CA THR A 346 11.82 -10.24 -3.50
C THR A 346 10.60 -11.11 -3.33
N SER A 347 10.50 -11.74 -2.16
CA SER A 347 9.39 -12.58 -1.73
C SER A 347 9.27 -12.50 -0.21
N PRO A 348 8.05 -12.46 0.34
CA PRO A 348 7.84 -12.50 1.80
C PRO A 348 8.29 -13.82 2.43
N TYR A 349 8.56 -14.85 1.63
CA TYR A 349 9.09 -16.14 2.09
C TYR A 349 10.62 -16.18 2.18
N GLY A 350 11.29 -15.05 1.94
CA GLY A 350 12.74 -14.94 1.97
C GLY A 350 13.43 -15.62 0.79
N ARG A 351 14.76 -15.52 0.78
CA ARG A 351 15.60 -16.09 -0.28
C ARG A 351 15.73 -17.61 -0.07
N PRO A 352 15.37 -18.45 -1.05
CA PRO A 352 15.59 -19.89 -0.93
C PRO A 352 17.09 -20.20 -0.82
N ALA A 353 17.47 -21.10 0.09
CA ALA A 353 18.85 -21.57 0.21
C ALA A 353 19.36 -22.27 -1.06
N THR A 354 18.45 -22.82 -1.87
CA THR A 354 18.75 -23.45 -3.16
C THR A 354 18.98 -22.44 -4.29
N LEU A 355 18.70 -21.15 -4.08
CA LEU A 355 18.90 -20.12 -5.09
C LEU A 355 20.36 -19.65 -5.11
N THR A 356 21.12 -20.16 -6.07
CA THR A 356 22.52 -19.80 -6.30
C THR A 356 22.68 -18.32 -6.66
N ASP A 357 23.80 -17.72 -6.25
CA ASP A 357 24.15 -16.37 -6.67
C ASP A 357 24.40 -16.31 -8.17
N HIS A 358 24.00 -15.19 -8.78
CA HIS A 358 24.19 -14.96 -10.20
C HIS A 358 24.45 -13.47 -10.46
N LYS A 359 25.33 -13.14 -11.41
CA LYS A 359 25.69 -11.74 -11.72
C LYS A 359 24.49 -10.86 -12.11
N ASN A 360 23.47 -11.46 -12.71
CA ASN A 360 22.22 -10.80 -13.14
C ASN A 360 21.08 -10.94 -12.11
N LEU A 361 21.35 -11.40 -10.88
CA LEU A 361 20.35 -11.49 -9.82
C LEU A 361 20.69 -10.50 -8.70
N LEU A 362 19.69 -9.72 -8.29
CA LEU A 362 19.67 -9.03 -7.02
C LEU A 362 18.48 -9.53 -6.23
N TRP A 363 18.77 -10.14 -5.08
CA TRP A 363 17.76 -10.41 -4.08
C TRP A 363 17.61 -9.18 -3.19
N LEU A 364 16.43 -8.57 -3.21
CA LEU A 364 16.09 -7.46 -2.32
C LEU A 364 15.22 -8.02 -1.20
N ASP A 365 15.69 -7.95 0.03
CA ASP A 365 14.87 -8.35 1.17
C ASP A 365 13.85 -7.25 1.46
N LEU A 366 12.56 -7.52 1.19
CA LEU A 366 11.47 -6.65 1.58
C LEU A 366 10.72 -7.35 2.70
N PRO A 367 10.87 -6.89 3.96
CA PRO A 367 10.59 -7.70 5.14
C PRO A 367 9.11 -7.81 5.51
N TRP A 368 8.16 -7.58 4.58
CA TRP A 368 6.77 -7.88 4.90
C TRP A 368 6.60 -9.40 4.97
N ARG A 369 5.81 -9.85 5.94
CA ARG A 369 5.66 -11.27 6.24
C ARG A 369 4.74 -11.97 5.24
N PRO A 370 4.86 -13.30 5.11
CA PRO A 370 3.84 -14.10 4.45
C PRO A 370 2.47 -13.77 5.04
N ALA A 371 1.43 -13.82 4.19
CA ALA A 371 0.06 -13.42 4.52
C ALA A 371 -0.23 -11.91 4.59
N ASP A 372 0.75 -11.04 4.42
CA ASP A 372 0.62 -9.58 4.25
C ASP A 372 0.16 -8.80 5.49
N ALA A 373 -0.86 -9.29 6.20
CA ALA A 373 -1.34 -8.70 7.45
C ALA A 373 -0.29 -8.79 8.57
N SER A 374 -0.10 -7.69 9.29
CA SER A 374 1.14 -7.45 10.06
C SER A 374 0.93 -7.21 11.56
N VAL A 375 -0.19 -6.61 11.96
CA VAL A 375 -0.45 -6.25 13.36
C VAL A 375 -1.23 -7.36 14.06
N ASP A 376 -0.68 -7.85 15.17
CA ASP A 376 -1.33 -8.83 16.02
C ASP A 376 -2.41 -8.17 16.91
N VAL A 377 -3.58 -8.80 16.99
CA VAL A 377 -4.66 -8.43 17.92
C VAL A 377 -4.77 -9.53 18.97
N PRO A 378 -4.37 -9.30 20.23
CA PRO A 378 -4.43 -10.29 21.28
C PRO A 378 -5.82 -10.94 21.40
N GLY A 379 -5.87 -12.27 21.37
CA GLY A 379 -7.12 -13.04 21.41
C GLY A 379 -7.83 -13.21 20.07
N TYR A 380 -7.32 -12.64 18.97
CA TYR A 380 -7.89 -12.80 17.64
C TYR A 380 -7.02 -13.71 16.76
N GLY A 381 -7.64 -14.66 16.07
CA GLY A 381 -6.92 -15.70 15.31
C GLY A 381 -6.25 -15.24 14.01
N VAL A 382 -6.33 -13.96 13.63
CA VAL A 382 -5.68 -13.41 12.44
C VAL A 382 -5.10 -12.03 12.71
N ARG A 383 -4.05 -11.67 11.96
CA ARG A 383 -3.49 -10.32 11.95
C ARG A 383 -4.37 -9.36 11.16
N ILE A 384 -4.25 -8.08 11.49
CA ILE A 384 -4.87 -6.96 10.78
C ILE A 384 -3.80 -6.15 10.05
N LEU A 385 -4.24 -5.29 9.13
CA LEU A 385 -3.43 -4.28 8.43
C LEU A 385 -2.32 -4.87 7.53
N PRO A 386 -2.52 -4.91 6.20
CA PRO A 386 -1.52 -5.38 5.24
C PRO A 386 -0.36 -4.40 5.13
N MET A 387 0.84 -4.92 4.85
CA MET A 387 2.10 -4.14 4.87
C MET A 387 2.83 -4.08 3.53
N SER A 388 2.52 -4.98 2.61
CA SER A 388 3.06 -5.06 1.25
C SER A 388 3.10 -3.73 0.50
N SER A 389 1.98 -3.00 0.37
CA SER A 389 1.91 -1.72 -0.35
C SER A 389 2.85 -0.67 0.27
N THR A 390 2.96 -0.66 1.60
CA THR A 390 3.90 0.19 2.33
C THR A 390 5.35 -0.18 1.99
N CYS A 391 5.71 -1.46 2.00
CA CYS A 391 7.04 -1.92 1.62
C CYS A 391 7.37 -1.66 0.14
N HIS A 392 6.42 -1.91 -0.75
CA HIS A 392 6.55 -1.71 -2.19
C HIS A 392 6.77 -0.23 -2.53
N THR A 393 6.06 0.71 -1.88
CA THR A 393 6.28 2.14 -2.13
C THR A 393 7.68 2.57 -1.74
N MET A 394 8.15 2.19 -0.55
CA MET A 394 9.51 2.49 -0.10
C MET A 394 10.57 1.98 -1.08
N ALA A 395 10.47 0.69 -1.45
CA ALA A 395 11.44 0.06 -2.34
C ALA A 395 11.37 0.63 -3.77
N TYR A 396 10.18 0.72 -4.34
CA TYR A 396 9.97 1.18 -5.71
C TYR A 396 10.52 2.58 -5.91
N PHE A 397 10.16 3.53 -5.05
CA PHE A 397 10.60 4.91 -5.24
C PHE A 397 12.07 5.13 -4.87
N ALA A 398 12.65 4.32 -3.98
CA ALA A 398 14.10 4.29 -3.80
C ALA A 398 14.83 3.81 -5.07
N LEU A 399 14.30 2.81 -5.77
CA LEU A 399 14.83 2.36 -7.07
C LEU A 399 14.68 3.43 -8.15
N MET A 400 13.52 4.11 -8.20
CA MET A 400 13.27 5.20 -9.14
C MET A 400 14.21 6.39 -8.90
N ALA A 401 14.51 6.72 -7.64
CA ALA A 401 15.46 7.76 -7.27
C ALA A 401 16.88 7.44 -7.78
N GLU A 402 17.35 6.20 -7.58
CA GLU A 402 18.66 5.75 -8.08
C GLU A 402 18.71 5.74 -9.60
N MET A 403 17.63 5.31 -10.26
CA MET A 403 17.51 5.34 -11.71
C MET A 403 17.57 6.78 -12.24
N ALA A 404 16.84 7.71 -11.64
CA ALA A 404 16.80 9.11 -12.05
C ALA A 404 18.17 9.78 -11.97
N GLU A 405 18.85 9.63 -10.83
CA GLU A 405 20.21 10.14 -10.66
C GLU A 405 21.15 9.53 -11.69
N ALA A 406 21.08 8.20 -11.85
CA ALA A 406 21.94 7.50 -12.79
C ALA A 406 21.67 7.95 -14.23
N MET A 407 20.45 8.37 -14.58
CA MET A 407 20.07 8.94 -15.88
C MET A 407 20.46 10.41 -16.05
N GLY A 408 20.83 11.11 -14.98
CA GLY A 408 21.10 12.55 -14.99
C GLY A 408 19.83 13.41 -15.03
N TRP A 409 18.71 12.91 -14.50
CA TRP A 409 17.48 13.69 -14.37
C TRP A 409 17.57 14.65 -13.20
N THR A 410 17.06 15.86 -13.40
CA THR A 410 17.00 16.94 -12.40
C THR A 410 15.56 17.19 -11.98
#